data_AF-D8U4C9-F1
#
_entry.id   AF-D8U4C9-F1
#
_cell.length_a   1.000
_cell.length_b   1.000
_cell.length_c   1.000
_cell.angle_alpha   90.00
_cell.angle_beta   90.00
_cell.angle_gamma   90.00
#
_symmetry.space_group_name_H-M   'P 1'
#
loop_
_entity.id
_entity.type
_entity.pdbx_description
1 polymer ?
#
loop_
_entity_poly.entity_id
_entity_poly.type
_entity_poly.pdbx_seq_one_letter_code
_entity_poly.pdbx_strand_id
1 'polypeptide(L)'
;MAFAACSSNTTGRNPATTGSEEHCFALETMSEDGQGWVLDELGQKLVGLKHRTPRVACRTTQLLSYRGDMSEGDKSMRCNRLDLDLGWEATTPAAEGKIFTGQAKVTMCNKDNHDVVDVAVSVDPACVAALPVGEREREREKMVADVVYAVESLDTAIMEQLNDFLWSMEQHNARSPQAQEEDTVAEGAEGADWGRA
;
A
#
# COMPACT_ATOMS: atom_id res chain seq x y z
N MET A 1 -0.12 6.00 -49.09
CA MET A 1 0.71 4.78 -48.94
C MET A 1 2.12 5.11 -49.36
N ALA A 2 3.07 5.09 -48.44
CA ALA A 2 4.50 4.98 -48.72
C ALA A 2 5.19 4.53 -47.42
N PHE A 3 5.72 3.30 -47.44
CA PHE A 3 6.64 2.77 -46.43
C PHE A 3 8.04 3.29 -46.74
N ALA A 4 8.78 3.68 -45.70
CA ALA A 4 10.23 3.74 -45.76
C ALA A 4 10.79 3.17 -44.45
N ALA A 5 11.19 1.89 -44.53
CA ALA A 5 12.12 1.28 -43.61
C ALA A 5 13.53 1.48 -44.17
N CYS A 6 14.47 1.92 -43.32
CA CYS A 6 15.90 1.75 -43.55
C CYS A 6 16.49 1.08 -42.32
N SER A 7 17.20 -0.02 -42.58
CA SER A 7 17.80 -0.92 -41.62
C SER A 7 19.11 -0.39 -41.03
N SER A 8 19.30 -0.72 -39.76
CA SER A 8 20.52 -1.11 -39.03
C SER A 8 21.89 -0.60 -39.48
N ASN A 9 22.62 0.02 -38.54
CA ASN A 9 24.00 -0.40 -38.31
C ASN A 9 24.41 -0.27 -36.84
N THR A 10 24.90 -1.39 -36.30
CA THR A 10 25.37 -1.60 -34.94
C THR A 10 26.83 -1.18 -34.85
N THR A 11 27.20 -0.27 -33.94
CA THR A 11 28.57 -0.17 -33.42
C THR A 11 28.51 0.35 -31.99
N GLY A 12 29.13 -0.42 -31.09
CA GLY A 12 28.91 -0.35 -29.66
C GLY A 12 29.45 0.89 -28.96
N ARG A 13 28.80 1.16 -27.83
CA ARG A 13 29.40 1.74 -26.63
C ARG A 13 28.58 1.23 -25.45
N ASN A 14 29.17 0.32 -24.68
CA ASN A 14 28.72 0.06 -23.32
C ASN A 14 28.95 1.34 -22.50
N PRO A 15 27.96 1.85 -21.76
CA PRO A 15 28.22 2.38 -20.45
C PRO A 15 28.08 1.22 -19.46
N ALA A 16 29.21 0.83 -18.87
CA ALA A 16 29.18 0.20 -17.56
C ALA A 16 28.51 1.19 -16.60
N THR A 17 27.29 0.88 -16.18
CA THR A 17 26.68 1.48 -14.99
C THR A 17 26.59 0.37 -13.95
N THR A 18 27.72 0.14 -13.29
CA THR A 18 27.73 -0.40 -11.93
C THR A 18 27.21 0.69 -11.00
N GLY A 19 26.08 0.47 -10.35
CA GLY A 19 25.58 1.39 -9.34
C GLY A 19 24.14 1.11 -8.94
N SER A 20 24.00 0.34 -7.86
CA SER A 20 22.78 0.05 -7.11
C SER A 20 21.77 -0.84 -7.83
N GLU A 21 21.74 -2.11 -7.43
CA GLU A 21 20.50 -2.89 -7.45
C GLU A 21 19.47 -2.06 -6.66
N GLU A 22 18.56 -1.39 -7.36
CA GLU A 22 17.30 -0.97 -6.74
C GLU A 22 16.61 -2.27 -6.34
N HIS A 23 16.78 -2.67 -5.08
CA HIS A 23 15.98 -3.70 -4.46
C HIS A 23 14.55 -3.16 -4.36
N CYS A 24 13.84 -3.13 -5.49
CA CYS A 24 12.40 -2.98 -5.55
C CYS A 24 11.80 -4.25 -4.96
N PHE A 25 11.60 -4.25 -3.64
CA PHE A 25 10.72 -5.22 -3.01
C PHE A 25 9.29 -4.89 -3.46
N ALA A 26 8.88 -5.52 -4.57
CA ALA A 26 7.49 -5.57 -4.93
C ALA A 26 6.77 -6.33 -3.81
N LEU A 27 6.00 -5.61 -2.98
CA LEU A 27 5.00 -6.22 -2.09
C LEU A 27 3.87 -6.75 -3.00
N GLU A 28 4.16 -7.79 -3.79
CA GLU A 28 3.18 -8.53 -4.56
C GLU A 28 2.58 -9.61 -3.65
N THR A 29 1.27 -9.51 -3.49
CA THR A 29 0.40 -10.43 -2.76
C THR A 29 0.71 -11.89 -3.06
N MET A 30 1.47 -12.59 -2.20
CA MET A 30 1.37 -14.05 -2.05
C MET A 30 1.79 -14.43 -0.62
N SER A 31 0.99 -15.29 0.01
CA SER A 31 1.08 -15.69 1.41
C SER A 31 2.27 -16.60 1.75
N GLU A 32 3.38 -16.54 1.01
CA GLU A 32 4.49 -17.49 1.13
C GLU A 32 5.81 -16.86 1.59
N ASP A 33 5.98 -15.52 1.52
CA ASP A 33 7.27 -14.87 1.74
C ASP A 33 7.42 -14.14 3.09
N GLY A 34 6.87 -14.68 4.18
CA GLY A 34 7.05 -14.10 5.51
C GLY A 34 6.44 -12.70 5.70
N GLN A 35 5.65 -12.21 4.74
CA GLN A 35 4.98 -10.91 4.72
C GLN A 35 3.49 -10.98 5.09
N GLY A 36 2.97 -12.16 5.44
CA GLY A 36 1.58 -12.31 5.91
C GLY A 36 1.24 -11.40 7.08
N TRP A 37 2.23 -11.10 7.92
CA TRP A 37 2.08 -10.18 9.05
C TRP A 37 1.74 -8.74 8.63
N VAL A 38 2.20 -8.29 7.45
CA VAL A 38 1.91 -6.93 6.94
C VAL A 38 0.43 -6.80 6.61
N LEU A 39 -0.12 -7.81 5.92
CA LEU A 39 -1.54 -7.87 5.61
C LEU A 39 -2.39 -7.90 6.90
N ASP A 40 -1.98 -8.69 7.88
CA ASP A 40 -2.67 -8.80 9.17
C ASP A 40 -2.63 -7.47 9.94
N GLU A 41 -1.46 -6.82 10.03
CA GLU A 41 -1.28 -5.53 10.73
C GLU A 41 -2.09 -4.42 10.05
N LEU A 42 -2.03 -4.32 8.72
CA LEU A 42 -2.85 -3.36 7.96
C LEU A 42 -4.35 -3.65 8.13
N GLY A 43 -4.75 -4.92 8.10
CA GLY A 43 -6.12 -5.34 8.35
C GLY A 43 -6.61 -4.92 9.73
N GLN A 44 -5.81 -5.16 10.78
CA GLN A 44 -6.16 -4.79 12.16
C GLN A 44 -6.30 -3.28 12.37
N LYS A 45 -5.46 -2.48 11.71
CA LYS A 45 -5.47 -1.02 11.85
C LYS A 45 -6.54 -0.35 11.01
N LEU A 46 -6.76 -0.83 9.79
CA LEU A 46 -7.59 -0.14 8.81
C LEU A 46 -9.02 -0.64 8.76
N VAL A 47 -9.31 -1.89 9.15
CA VAL A 47 -10.68 -2.42 9.12
C VAL A 47 -11.47 -1.98 10.34
N GLY A 48 -12.68 -1.46 10.11
CA GLY A 48 -13.55 -0.99 11.18
C GLY A 48 -13.27 0.43 11.65
N LEU A 49 -12.40 1.18 10.96
CA LEU A 49 -12.26 2.62 11.15
C LEU A 49 -13.60 3.29 10.89
N LYS A 50 -14.05 4.11 11.84
CA LYS A 50 -15.34 4.79 11.78
C LYS A 50 -15.13 6.28 11.64
N HIS A 51 -15.93 6.91 10.80
CA HIS A 51 -16.00 8.35 10.70
C HIS A 51 -17.46 8.80 10.61
N ARG A 52 -17.72 10.02 11.08
CA ARG A 52 -19.07 10.58 11.09
C ARG A 52 -19.02 12.06 10.81
N THR A 53 -19.71 12.44 9.73
CA THR A 53 -20.09 13.82 9.45
C THR A 53 -21.51 14.08 9.97
N PRO A 54 -21.99 15.33 9.99
CA PRO A 54 -23.38 15.62 10.36
C PRO A 54 -24.44 14.89 9.50
N ARG A 55 -24.07 14.45 8.29
CA ARG A 55 -25.00 13.88 7.29
C ARG A 55 -24.77 12.40 6.98
N VAL A 56 -23.59 11.87 7.29
CA VAL A 56 -23.19 10.51 6.92
C VAL A 56 -22.36 9.90 8.04
N ALA A 57 -22.63 8.64 8.35
CA ALA A 57 -21.73 7.81 9.14
C ALA A 57 -21.15 6.73 8.22
N CYS A 58 -19.84 6.56 8.21
CA CYS A 58 -19.14 5.59 7.38
C CYS A 58 -18.16 4.76 8.20
N ARG A 59 -17.82 3.59 7.69
CA ARG A 59 -16.72 2.78 8.19
C ARG A 59 -16.05 1.99 7.08
N THR A 60 -14.78 1.67 7.28
CA THR A 60 -14.08 0.68 6.47
C THR A 60 -14.52 -0.74 6.88
N THR A 61 -14.57 -1.66 5.92
CA THR A 61 -15.13 -3.00 6.12
C THR A 61 -14.13 -4.11 5.84
N GLN A 62 -13.21 -3.91 4.90
CA GLN A 62 -12.23 -4.93 4.51
C GLN A 62 -11.03 -4.28 3.82
N LEU A 63 -9.86 -4.91 3.96
CA LEU A 63 -8.68 -4.65 3.13
C LEU A 63 -8.75 -5.58 1.91
N LEU A 64 -8.92 -5.01 0.72
CA LEU A 64 -9.08 -5.75 -0.54
C LEU A 64 -7.73 -6.14 -1.12
N SER A 65 -6.79 -5.20 -1.13
CA SER A 65 -5.42 -5.42 -1.55
C SER A 65 -4.52 -4.34 -0.97
N TYR A 66 -3.24 -4.66 -0.90
CA TYR A 66 -2.20 -3.69 -0.63
C TYR A 66 -1.05 -3.95 -1.59
N ARG A 67 -0.33 -2.88 -1.93
CA ARG A 67 0.93 -2.92 -2.65
C ARG A 67 1.77 -1.79 -2.12
N GLY A 68 3.00 -2.06 -1.72
CA GLY A 68 3.93 -1.02 -1.35
C GLY A 68 5.29 -1.24 -2.00
N ASP A 69 5.99 -0.12 -2.16
CA ASP A 69 7.37 -0.07 -2.58
C ASP A 69 8.17 0.50 -1.40
N MET A 70 8.94 -0.37 -0.76
CA MET A 70 9.85 -0.02 0.33
C MET A 70 11.21 0.30 -0.29
N SER A 71 11.81 1.41 0.10
CA SER A 71 13.21 1.70 -0.20
C SER A 71 14.03 1.75 1.07
N GLU A 72 15.23 1.20 0.98
CA GLU A 72 16.25 1.39 2.00
C GLU A 72 16.73 2.84 1.95
N GLY A 73 16.52 3.59 3.03
CA GLY A 73 17.18 4.88 3.24
C GLY A 73 18.44 4.70 4.08
N ASP A 74 19.36 5.67 4.04
CA ASP A 74 20.66 5.66 4.74
C ASP A 74 20.60 5.36 6.27
N LYS A 75 19.41 5.45 6.89
CA LYS A 75 19.20 5.27 8.35
C LYS A 75 17.97 4.45 8.72
N SER A 76 17.01 4.25 7.81
CA SER A 76 15.81 3.45 8.06
C SER A 76 15.18 2.99 6.75
N MET A 77 14.48 1.85 6.80
CA MET A 77 13.56 1.41 5.75
C MET A 77 12.42 2.43 5.66
N ARG A 78 12.28 3.07 4.50
CA ARG A 78 11.22 4.05 4.24
C ARG A 78 10.22 3.48 3.25
N CYS A 79 8.94 3.65 3.55
CA CYS A 79 7.90 3.40 2.56
C CYS A 79 7.84 4.59 1.60
N ASN A 80 8.27 4.38 0.35
CA ASN A 80 8.17 5.43 -0.67
C ASN A 80 6.73 5.60 -1.14
N ARG A 81 6.05 4.47 -1.31
CA ARG A 81 4.68 4.40 -1.77
C ARG A 81 3.98 3.20 -1.17
N LEU A 82 2.75 3.39 -0.70
CA LEU A 82 1.83 2.35 -0.30
C LEU A 82 0.46 2.64 -0.92
N ASP A 83 0.03 1.77 -1.82
CA ASP A 83 -1.30 1.77 -2.39
C ASP A 83 -2.15 0.69 -1.71
N LEU A 84 -3.36 1.05 -1.29
CA LEU A 84 -4.30 0.18 -0.61
C LEU A 84 -5.68 0.29 -1.27
N ASP A 85 -6.37 -0.82 -1.36
CA ASP A 85 -7.79 -0.85 -1.71
C ASP A 85 -8.59 -1.27 -0.48
N LEU A 86 -9.50 -0.40 -0.04
CA LEU A 86 -10.37 -0.63 1.12
C LEU A 86 -11.82 -0.73 0.68
N GLY A 87 -12.53 -1.72 1.20
CA GLY A 87 -13.99 -1.72 1.18
C GLY A 87 -14.52 -0.77 2.26
N TRP A 88 -15.65 -0.13 1.97
CA TRP A 88 -16.33 0.74 2.92
C TRP A 88 -17.84 0.59 2.86
N GLU A 89 -18.49 0.99 3.94
CA GLU A 89 -19.93 1.18 3.99
C GLU A 89 -20.28 2.53 4.62
N ALA A 90 -21.39 3.12 4.20
CA ALA A 90 -21.90 4.37 4.72
C ALA A 90 -23.42 4.38 4.83
N THR A 91 -23.92 5.13 5.81
CA THR A 91 -25.35 5.34 6.05
C THR A 91 -25.63 6.83 6.11
N THR A 92 -26.78 7.24 5.56
CA THR A 92 -27.21 8.64 5.59
C THR A 92 -28.66 8.73 6.07
N PRO A 93 -29.02 9.67 6.95
CA PRO A 93 -30.40 9.90 7.35
C PRO A 93 -31.33 10.25 6.17
N ALA A 94 -30.77 10.78 5.07
CA ALA A 94 -31.55 11.17 3.89
C ALA A 94 -32.04 9.96 3.06
N ALA A 95 -31.49 8.77 3.29
CA ALA A 95 -31.93 7.51 2.69
C ALA A 95 -32.07 6.44 3.78
N GLU A 96 -33.12 6.60 4.58
CA GLU A 96 -33.43 5.71 5.69
C GLU A 96 -33.46 4.24 5.25
N GLY A 97 -32.75 3.39 5.99
CA GLY A 97 -32.64 1.96 5.73
C GLY A 97 -31.72 1.56 4.57
N LYS A 98 -31.06 2.50 3.88
CA LYS A 98 -30.10 2.19 2.83
C LYS A 98 -28.66 2.26 3.33
N ILE A 99 -27.87 1.29 2.89
CA ILE A 99 -26.43 1.25 3.08
C ILE A 99 -25.78 1.48 1.72
N PHE A 100 -24.89 2.47 1.68
CA PHE A 100 -24.00 2.70 0.56
C PHE A 100 -22.75 1.88 0.78
N THR A 101 -22.24 1.26 -0.26
CA THR A 101 -20.99 0.51 -0.24
C THR A 101 -20.11 0.94 -1.39
N GLY A 102 -18.83 0.60 -1.31
CA GLY A 102 -17.91 0.88 -2.40
C GLY A 102 -16.48 0.51 -2.08
N GLN A 103 -15.58 1.02 -2.91
CA GLN A 103 -14.14 0.88 -2.77
C GLN A 103 -13.49 2.25 -2.61
N ALA A 104 -12.54 2.35 -1.69
CA ALA A 104 -11.66 3.50 -1.51
C ALA A 104 -10.24 3.09 -1.87
N LYS A 105 -9.63 3.81 -2.80
CA LYS A 105 -8.21 3.67 -3.13
C LYS A 105 -7.43 4.66 -2.29
N VAL A 106 -6.52 4.15 -1.47
CA VAL A 106 -5.67 4.97 -0.60
C VAL A 106 -4.27 4.90 -1.17
N THR A 107 -3.65 6.07 -1.39
CA THR A 107 -2.24 6.16 -1.76
C THR A 107 -1.53 6.97 -0.68
N MET A 108 -0.61 6.35 0.03
CA MET A 108 0.37 7.03 0.86
C MET A 108 1.67 7.16 0.07
N CYS A 109 2.22 8.36 0.00
CA CYS A 109 3.53 8.58 -0.60
C CYS A 109 4.33 9.60 0.20
N ASN A 110 5.65 9.43 0.19
CA ASN A 110 6.55 10.43 0.75
C ASN A 110 6.80 11.50 -0.32
N LYS A 111 6.30 12.71 -0.09
CA LYS A 111 6.49 13.86 -0.96
C LYS A 111 7.26 14.94 -0.22
N ASP A 112 8.41 15.34 -0.74
CA ASP A 112 9.25 16.40 -0.15
C ASP A 112 9.64 16.16 1.32
N ASN A 113 9.86 14.89 1.72
CA ASN A 113 10.07 14.43 3.11
C ASN A 113 8.85 14.52 4.03
N HIS A 114 7.65 14.64 3.48
CA HIS A 114 6.40 14.57 4.22
C HIS A 114 5.53 13.42 3.71
N ASP A 115 4.99 12.62 4.62
CA ASP A 115 4.05 11.58 4.25
C ASP A 115 2.71 12.24 3.91
N VAL A 116 2.16 11.90 2.75
CA VAL A 116 0.88 12.40 2.25
C VAL A 116 -0.02 11.23 1.95
N VAL A 117 -1.27 11.30 2.41
CA VAL A 117 -2.31 10.32 2.11
C VAL A 117 -3.35 10.94 1.20
N ASP A 118 -3.67 10.25 0.11
CA ASP A 118 -4.76 10.56 -0.79
C ASP A 118 -5.78 9.43 -0.76
N VAL A 119 -7.07 9.78 -0.82
CA VAL A 119 -8.19 8.82 -0.77
C VAL A 119 -9.13 9.11 -1.92
N ALA A 120 -9.19 8.19 -2.89
CA ALA A 120 -10.12 8.25 -4.02
C ALA A 120 -11.27 7.26 -3.82
N VAL A 121 -12.50 7.75 -3.81
CA VAL A 121 -13.69 6.96 -3.47
C VAL A 121 -14.50 6.61 -4.71
N SER A 122 -14.93 5.34 -4.77
CA SER A 122 -15.91 4.85 -5.74
C SER A 122 -17.09 4.26 -4.99
N VAL A 123 -18.31 4.65 -5.39
CA VAL A 123 -19.56 4.14 -4.84
C VAL A 123 -20.06 3.00 -5.74
N ASP A 124 -20.55 1.92 -5.14
CA ASP A 124 -21.18 0.83 -5.87
C ASP A 124 -22.36 1.36 -6.71
N PRO A 125 -22.33 1.18 -8.05
CA PRO A 125 -23.41 1.61 -8.92
C PRO A 125 -24.78 1.04 -8.53
N ALA A 126 -24.84 -0.14 -7.90
CA ALA A 126 -26.08 -0.73 -7.43
C ALA A 126 -26.74 0.10 -6.31
N CYS A 127 -25.95 0.68 -5.40
CA CYS A 127 -26.45 1.59 -4.37
C CYS A 127 -27.08 2.84 -5.00
N VAL A 128 -26.44 3.38 -6.04
CA VAL A 128 -26.88 4.60 -6.73
C VAL A 128 -28.10 4.32 -7.61
N ALA A 129 -28.19 3.16 -8.23
CA ALA A 129 -29.33 2.72 -9.05
C ALA A 129 -30.57 2.40 -8.21
N ALA A 130 -30.39 1.97 -6.95
CA ALA A 130 -31.48 1.73 -6.01
C ALA A 130 -32.15 3.01 -5.47
N LEU A 131 -31.62 4.20 -5.80
CA LEU A 131 -32.20 5.48 -5.38
C LEU A 131 -33.37 5.89 -6.30
N PRO A 132 -34.39 6.59 -5.77
CA PRO A 132 -35.52 7.05 -6.58
C PRO A 132 -35.04 7.91 -7.77
N VAL A 133 -35.61 7.65 -8.94
CA VAL A 133 -35.30 8.37 -10.20
C VAL A 133 -36.47 9.29 -10.56
N GLY A 134 -36.20 10.50 -11.08
CA GLY A 134 -37.23 11.47 -11.47
C GLY A 134 -36.87 12.91 -11.07
N GLU A 135 -37.85 13.73 -10.69
CA GLU A 135 -37.66 15.16 -10.30
C GLU A 135 -36.71 15.39 -9.11
N ARG A 136 -36.21 14.32 -8.47
CA ARG A 136 -35.29 14.33 -7.33
C ARG A 136 -33.85 13.97 -7.69
N GLU A 137 -33.47 14.02 -8.97
CA GLU A 137 -32.11 13.69 -9.43
C GLU A 137 -31.03 14.52 -8.71
N ARG A 138 -31.27 15.81 -8.47
CA ARG A 138 -30.36 16.66 -7.70
C ARG A 138 -30.20 16.22 -6.24
N GLU A 139 -31.26 15.69 -5.62
CA GLU A 139 -31.18 15.18 -4.25
C GLU A 139 -30.37 13.89 -4.18
N ARG A 140 -30.51 13.04 -5.20
CA ARG A 140 -29.70 11.84 -5.39
C ARG A 140 -28.22 12.17 -5.55
N GLU A 141 -27.88 13.10 -6.45
CA GLU A 141 -26.50 13.55 -6.65
C GLU A 141 -25.91 14.13 -5.37
N LYS A 142 -26.66 15.00 -4.69
CA LYS A 142 -26.23 15.60 -3.42
C LYS A 142 -25.98 14.55 -2.34
N MET A 143 -26.83 13.53 -2.25
CA MET A 143 -26.68 12.45 -1.28
C MET A 143 -25.43 11.61 -1.56
N VAL A 144 -25.18 11.28 -2.83
CA VAL A 144 -23.96 10.55 -3.23
C VAL A 144 -22.72 11.40 -2.95
N ALA A 145 -22.76 12.71 -3.23
CA ALA A 145 -21.65 13.61 -2.92
C ALA A 145 -21.38 13.72 -1.41
N ASP A 146 -22.44 13.81 -0.59
CA ASP A 146 -22.30 13.82 0.87
C ASP A 146 -21.68 12.49 1.39
N VAL A 147 -22.01 11.35 0.76
CA VAL A 147 -21.41 10.04 1.06
C VAL A 147 -19.94 9.99 0.67
N VAL A 148 -19.61 10.39 -0.56
CA VAL A 148 -18.22 10.42 -1.07
C VAL A 148 -17.36 11.29 -0.17
N TYR A 149 -17.79 12.52 0.12
CA TYR A 149 -17.07 13.43 1.01
C TYR A 149 -16.80 12.83 2.38
N ALA A 150 -17.78 12.14 2.98
CA ALA A 150 -17.61 11.54 4.29
C ALA A 150 -16.65 10.34 4.30
N VAL A 151 -16.52 9.63 3.18
CA VAL A 151 -15.55 8.53 3.05
C VAL A 151 -14.16 9.09 2.72
N GLU A 152 -14.05 10.13 1.91
CA GLU A 152 -12.78 10.82 1.64
C GLU A 152 -12.20 11.43 2.93
N SER A 153 -13.03 11.96 3.83
CA SER A 153 -12.61 12.49 5.12
C SER A 153 -12.18 11.43 6.15
N LEU A 154 -12.10 10.15 5.76
CA LEU A 154 -11.36 9.14 6.52
C LEU A 154 -9.84 9.31 6.36
N ASP A 155 -9.36 10.10 5.39
CA ASP A 155 -7.96 10.38 5.11
C ASP A 155 -7.10 10.60 6.36
N THR A 156 -7.56 11.42 7.30
CA THR A 156 -6.85 11.78 8.52
C THR A 156 -6.73 10.57 9.45
N ALA A 157 -7.82 9.82 9.64
CA ALA A 157 -7.81 8.63 10.47
C ALA A 157 -6.97 7.51 9.84
N ILE A 158 -7.02 7.37 8.52
CA ILE A 158 -6.20 6.44 7.76
C ILE A 158 -4.72 6.82 7.90
N MET A 159 -4.37 8.10 7.75
CA MET A 159 -3.01 8.61 7.90
C MET A 159 -2.42 8.30 9.29
N GLU A 160 -3.18 8.53 10.36
CA GLU A 160 -2.76 8.17 11.71
C GLU A 160 -2.44 6.67 11.83
N GLN A 161 -3.32 5.81 11.32
CA GLN A 161 -3.12 4.36 11.34
C GLN A 161 -1.94 3.91 10.48
N LEU A 162 -1.73 4.54 9.32
CA LEU A 162 -0.60 4.21 8.44
C LEU A 162 0.73 4.65 9.05
N ASN A 163 0.78 5.81 9.72
CA ASN A 163 1.97 6.22 10.48
C ASN A 163 2.29 5.22 11.60
N ASP A 164 1.27 4.77 12.34
CA ASP A 164 1.46 3.73 13.36
C ASP A 164 1.93 2.41 12.76
N PHE A 165 1.47 2.05 11.55
CA PHE A 165 1.95 0.89 10.81
C PHE A 165 3.42 1.01 10.40
N LEU A 166 3.85 2.16 9.88
CA LEU A 166 5.26 2.40 9.54
C LEU A 166 6.16 2.22 10.76
N TRP A 167 5.71 2.70 11.93
CA TRP A 167 6.44 2.50 13.19
C TRP A 167 6.49 1.03 13.64
N SER A 168 5.39 0.28 13.49
CA SER A 168 5.37 -1.17 13.72
C SER A 168 6.37 -1.90 12.82
N MET A 169 6.46 -1.53 11.54
CA MET A 169 7.44 -2.09 10.60
C MET A 169 8.88 -1.82 11.03
N GLU A 170 9.21 -0.60 11.42
CA GLU A 170 10.57 -0.28 11.90
C GLU A 170 10.95 -1.13 13.12
N GLN A 171 10.03 -1.32 14.07
CA GLN A 171 10.28 -2.15 15.24
C GLN A 171 10.44 -3.64 14.90
N HIS A 172 9.61 -4.14 13.97
CA HIS A 172 9.71 -5.52 13.52
C HIS A 172 11.07 -5.77 12.84
N ASN A 173 11.49 -4.88 11.95
CA ASN A 173 12.78 -4.97 11.27
C ASN A 173 13.96 -4.86 12.24
N ALA A 174 13.90 -3.96 13.24
CA ALA A 174 14.95 -3.84 14.24
C ALA A 174 15.09 -5.08 15.15
N ARG A 175 14.00 -5.83 15.35
CA ARG A 175 13.98 -7.07 16.15
C ARG A 175 14.30 -8.32 15.36
N SER A 176 14.38 -8.22 14.03
CA SER A 176 14.84 -9.27 13.14
C SER A 176 16.27 -8.97 12.64
N PRO A 177 17.30 -9.01 13.50
CA PRO A 177 18.66 -9.08 12.99
C PRO A 177 18.79 -10.39 12.21
N GLN A 178 19.32 -10.27 11.00
CA GLN A 178 19.59 -11.37 10.09
C GLN A 178 20.19 -12.57 10.82
N ALA A 179 19.52 -13.72 10.75
CA ALA A 179 20.14 -15.03 10.88
C ALA A 179 21.00 -15.30 9.62
N GLN A 180 22.03 -14.48 9.40
CA GLN A 180 23.04 -14.64 8.36
C GLN A 180 24.42 -14.21 8.89
N GLU A 181 24.84 -14.74 10.02
CA GLU A 181 26.27 -14.84 10.41
C GLU A 181 26.47 -16.15 11.17
N GLU A 182 26.45 -17.29 10.47
CA GLU A 182 27.09 -18.53 10.95
C GLU A 182 27.35 -19.48 9.78
N ASP A 183 28.11 -19.02 8.77
CA ASP A 183 28.80 -19.96 7.85
C ASP A 183 30.09 -19.35 7.28
N THR A 184 30.97 -18.94 8.19
CA THR A 184 32.41 -18.67 7.98
C THR A 184 33.04 -18.89 9.36
N VAL A 185 33.90 -19.87 9.66
CA VAL A 185 35.08 -20.35 8.95
C VAL A 185 35.41 -21.76 9.50
N ALA A 186 35.44 -22.79 8.66
CA ALA A 186 36.18 -24.02 8.93
C ALA A 186 37.28 -24.18 7.88
N GLU A 187 38.16 -23.19 7.80
CA GLU A 187 39.42 -23.28 7.06
C GLU A 187 40.49 -23.92 7.97
N GLY A 188 40.96 -25.09 7.53
CA GLY A 188 42.38 -25.45 7.53
C GLY A 188 43.17 -25.35 8.83
N ALA A 189 43.31 -26.47 9.54
CA ALA A 189 44.54 -26.78 10.25
C ALA A 189 45.20 -28.01 9.59
N GLU A 190 45.91 -27.75 8.49
CA GLU A 190 46.94 -28.66 7.98
C GLU A 190 48.12 -28.70 8.96
N GLY A 191 48.62 -29.91 9.20
CA GLY A 191 50.06 -30.20 9.23
C GLY A 191 50.90 -29.61 10.37
N ALA A 192 51.11 -30.42 11.41
CA ALA A 192 52.38 -30.43 12.13
C ALA A 192 52.81 -31.88 12.38
N ASP A 193 53.35 -32.48 11.33
CA ASP A 193 54.32 -33.58 11.41
C ASP A 193 55.65 -33.01 11.94
N TRP A 194 56.08 -33.50 13.09
CA TRP A 194 57.49 -33.52 13.47
C TRP A 194 57.79 -34.85 14.17
N GLY A 195 58.04 -35.87 13.37
CA GLY A 195 58.74 -37.07 13.81
C GLY A 195 60.24 -36.83 14.11
N ARG A 196 60.72 -37.64 15.07
CA ARG A 196 62.12 -37.95 15.50
C ARG A 196 62.80 -36.92 16.42
N ALA A 197 63.51 -37.34 17.46
CA ALA A 197 64.26 -38.59 17.65
C ALA A 197 64.12 -39.17 19.06
#